data_AF-A0A9D6RNV0-F1
#
_entry.id   AF-A0A9D6RNV0-F1
#
_cell.length_a   1.000
_cell.length_b   1.000
_cell.length_c   1.000
_cell.angle_alpha   90.00
_cell.angle_beta   90.00
_cell.angle_gamma   90.00
#
_symmetry.space_group_name_H-M   'P 1'
#
loop_
_entity.id
_entity.type
_entity.pdbx_description
1 polymer ?
#
loop_
_entity_poly.entity_id
_entity_poly.type
_entity_poly.pdbx_seq_one_letter_code
_entity_poly.pdbx_strand_id
1 'polypeptide(L)' 'MSFIRAKEIPPHSGNWYDYEVKTVHEGKKVRQKVIRYIGKSVKKGYPVLDATLKPIKANSREGA' A
#
# COMPACT_ATOMS: atom_id res chain seq x y z
N MET A 1 -9.46 -0.72 -11.57
CA MET A 1 -9.03 0.56 -10.94
C MET A 1 -8.20 0.26 -9.71
N SER A 2 -6.99 0.81 -9.62
CA SER A 2 -6.20 0.84 -8.38
C SER A 2 -6.01 2.28 -7.89
N PHE A 3 -5.82 2.44 -6.58
CA PHE A 3 -5.56 3.74 -5.94
C PHE A 3 -4.76 3.53 -4.64
N ILE A 4 -4.16 4.61 -4.13
CA ILE A 4 -3.38 4.58 -2.88
C ILE A 4 -4.32 4.81 -1.68
N ARG A 5 -4.16 4.00 -0.64
CA ARG A 5 -4.90 4.11 0.62
C ARG A 5 -3.96 4.07 1.81
N ALA A 6 -4.08 5.07 2.67
CA ALA A 6 -3.44 5.10 3.98
C ALA A 6 -4.25 4.29 5.01
N LYS A 7 -3.59 3.45 5.80
CA LYS A 7 -4.21 2.69 6.89
C LYS A 7 -3.34 2.70 8.14
N GLU A 8 -3.95 2.90 9.29
CA GLU A 8 -3.31 2.77 10.59
C GLU A 8 -3.20 1.30 11.02
N ILE A 9 -1.99 0.85 11.38
CA ILE A 9 -1.75 -0.54 11.82
C ILE A 9 -0.65 -0.56 12.90
N PRO A 10 -0.92 -1.08 14.11
CA PRO A 10 -2.25 -1.43 14.64
C PRO A 10 -3.12 -0.17 14.85
N PRO A 11 -4.46 -0.32 14.95
CA PRO A 11 -5.35 0.81 15.20
C PRO A 11 -4.93 1.61 16.44
N HIS A 12 -5.05 2.93 16.40
CA HIS A 12 -4.66 3.85 17.48
C HIS A 12 -3.17 3.88 17.85
N SER A 13 -2.30 3.29 17.04
CA SER A 13 -0.84 3.32 17.28
C SER A 13 -0.14 4.60 16.80
N GLY A 14 -0.83 5.42 15.99
CA GLY A 14 -0.22 6.54 15.28
C GLY A 14 0.63 6.12 14.07
N ASN A 15 0.78 4.81 13.79
CA ASN A 15 1.56 4.34 12.66
C ASN A 15 0.67 4.12 11.42
N TRP A 16 0.84 5.00 10.45
CA TRP A 16 0.12 4.97 9.18
C TRP A 16 0.99 4.40 8.08
N TYR A 17 0.39 3.63 7.19
CA TYR A 17 1.06 2.95 6.11
C TYR A 17 0.24 3.07 4.83
N ASP A 18 0.93 3.35 3.73
CA ASP A 18 0.33 3.52 2.41
C ASP A 18 0.39 2.21 1.62
N TYR A 19 -0.72 1.87 0.98
CA TYR A 19 -0.88 0.67 0.17
C TYR A 19 -1.52 1.02 -1.16
N GLU A 20 -1.06 0.38 -2.23
CA GLU A 20 -1.82 0.31 -3.46
C GLU A 20 -2.89 -0.78 -3.33
N VAL A 21 -4.14 -0.39 -3.53
CA VAL A 21 -5.29 -1.30 -3.49
C VAL A 21 -6.00 -1.31 -4.83
N LYS A 22 -6.52 -2.47 -5.25
CA LYS A 22 -7.44 -2.58 -6.38
C LYS A 22 -8.84 -2.88 -5.90
N THR A 23 -9.81 -2.31 -6.61
CA THR A 23 -11.20 -2.71 -6.48
C THR A 23 -11.43 -4.02 -7.23
N VAL A 24 -12.02 -5.00 -6.55
CA VAL A 24 -12.41 -6.30 -7.10
C VAL A 24 -13.89 -6.51 -6.85
N HIS A 25 -14.62 -6.92 -7.89
CA HIS A 25 -16.02 -7.31 -7.77
C HIS A 25 -16.09 -8.81 -7.49
N GLU A 26 -16.51 -9.18 -6.28
CA GLU A 26 -16.72 -10.57 -5.87
C GLU A 26 -18.22 -10.79 -5.64
N GLY A 27 -18.86 -11.43 -6.63
CA GLY A 27 -20.32 -11.60 -6.65
C GLY A 27 -21.04 -10.25 -6.65
N LYS A 28 -21.91 -10.03 -5.65
CA LYS A 28 -22.65 -8.77 -5.45
C LYS A 28 -21.93 -7.75 -4.58
N LYS A 29 -20.65 -7.98 -4.24
CA LYS A 29 -19.88 -7.11 -3.33
C LYS A 29 -18.67 -6.50 -4.01
N VAL A 30 -18.37 -5.26 -3.64
CA VAL A 30 -17.15 -4.55 -4.02
C VAL A 30 -16.14 -4.67 -2.88
N ARG A 31 -14.98 -5.27 -3.14
CA ARG A 31 -13.89 -5.41 -2.16
C ARG A 31 -12.64 -4.66 -2.62
N GLN A 32 -11.86 -4.19 -1.66
CA GLN A 32 -10.55 -3.58 -1.89
C GLN A 32 -9.46 -4.59 -1.51
N LYS A 33 -8.66 -5.02 -2.48
CA LYS A 33 -7.57 -5.95 -2.27
C LYS A 33 -6.24 -5.20 -2.33
N VAL A 34 -5.39 -5.39 -1.31
CA VAL A 34 -4.02 -4.85 -1.30
C VAL A 34 -3.20 -5.56 -2.37
N ILE A 35 -2.49 -4.77 -3.17
CA ILE A 35 -1.60 -5.25 -4.23
C ILE A 35 -0.15 -5.02 -3.83
N ARG A 36 0.14 -3.84 -3.25
CA ARG A 36 1.51 -3.42 -2.94
C ARG A 36 1.54 -2.58 -1.66
N TYR A 37 2.53 -2.82 -0.83
CA TYR A 37 2.91 -1.91 0.25
C TYR A 37 3.84 -0.82 -0.31
N ILE A 38 3.56 0.44 0.01
CA ILE A 38 4.34 1.58 -0.47
C ILE A 38 5.35 2.00 0.58
N GLY A 39 4.89 2.24 1.81
CA GLY A 39 5.75 2.79 2.86
C GLY A 39 4.97 3.31 4.06
N LYS A 40 5.69 3.85 5.05
CA LYS A 40 5.09 4.58 6.17
C LYS A 40 4.53 5.90 5.65
N SER A 41 3.26 6.16 5.92
CA SER A 41 2.60 7.40 5.54
C SER A 41 3.12 8.55 6.39
N VAL A 42 3.34 9.71 5.77
CA VAL A 42 3.83 10.92 6.45
C VAL A 42 2.77 11.55 7.35
N LYS A 43 1.47 11.36 7.06
CA LYS A 43 0.38 11.93 7.85
C LYS A 43 -0.91 11.13 7.74
N LYS A 44 -1.67 11.07 8.84
CA LYS A 44 -2.99 10.42 8.93
C LYS A 44 -3.91 10.89 7.81
N GLY A 45 -4.35 9.96 6.95
CA GLY A 45 -5.31 10.23 5.89
C GLY A 45 -4.78 11.02 4.68
N TYR A 46 -3.49 11.33 4.64
CA TYR A 46 -2.84 11.97 3.49
C TYR A 46 -1.87 10.98 2.85
N PRO A 47 -2.37 10.08 1.98
CA PRO A 47 -1.51 9.16 1.26
C PRO A 47 -0.48 9.95 0.44
N VAL A 48 0.73 9.42 0.30
CA VAL A 48 1.74 10.03 -0.57
C VAL A 48 1.28 9.88 -2.03
N LEU A 49 0.68 10.94 -2.59
CA LEU A 49 0.14 10.95 -3.96
C LEU A 49 1.24 11.05 -5.02
N ASP A 50 2.37 11.65 -4.66
CA ASP A 50 3.53 11.86 -5.54
C ASP A 50 4.65 10.84 -5.27
N ALA A 51 4.28 9.64 -4.80
CA ALA A 51 5.27 8.59 -4.57
C ALA A 51 5.79 8.10 -5.94
N THR A 52 6.78 8.81 -6.50
CA THR A 52 7.61 8.30 -7.58
C THR A 52 8.39 7.12 -6.98
N LEU A 53 7.84 5.92 -7.12
CA LEU A 53 8.39 4.69 -6.58
C LEU A 53 9.74 4.43 -7.27
N LYS A 54 10.85 4.82 -6.64
CA LYS A 54 12.18 4.41 -7.08
C LYS A 54 12.28 2.90 -6.83
N PRO A 55 12.37 2.06 -7.88
CA PRO A 55 12.53 0.63 -7.68
C PRO A 55 13.85 0.40 -6.94
N ILE A 56 13.75 -0.18 -5.75
CA ILE A 56 14.92 -0.69 -5.05
C ILE A 56 15.30 -1.97 -5.79
N LYS A 57 16.55 -2.08 -6.27
CA LYS A 57 17.03 -3.32 -6.89
C LYS A 57 16.83 -4.46 -5.89
N ALA A 58 16.01 -5.44 -6.26
CA ALA A 58 15.91 -6.67 -5.50
C ALA A 58 17.30 -7.33 -5.56
N ASN A 59 17.96 -7.47 -4.41
CA ASN A 59 19.14 -8.32 -4.32
C ASN A 59 18.66 -9.76 -4.51
N SER A 60 18.78 -10.27 -5.73
CA SER A 60 18.72 -11.69 -6.02
C SER A 60 19.83 -12.35 -5.21
N ARG A 61 19.48 -13.01 -4.12
CA ARG A 61 20.34 -14.04 -3.53
C ARG A 61 20.32 -15.21 -4.52
N GLU A 62 21.17 -15.15 -5.54
CA GLU A 62 21.62 -16.36 -6.22
C GLU A 62 22.46 -17.13 -5.21
N GLY A 63 21.89 -18.22 -4.70
CA GLY A 63 22.61 -19.17 -3.89
C GLY A 63 23.68 -19.84 -4.75
N ALA A 64 24.92 -19.78 -4.25
CA ALA A 64 26.00 -20.69 -4.61
C ALA A 64 26.12 -21.74 -3.49
#